data_AF-A0A8T4A0H3-F1
#
_entry.id   AF-A0A8T4A0H3-F1
#
_cell.length_a   1.000
_cell.length_b   1.000
_cell.length_c   1.000
_cell.angle_alpha   90.00
_cell.angle_beta   90.00
_cell.angle_gamma   90.00
#
_symmetry.space_group_name_H-M   'P 1'
#
loop_
_entity.id
_entity.type
_entity.pdbx_description
1 polymer ?
#
loop_
_entity_poly.entity_id
_entity_poly.type
_entity_poly.pdbx_seq_one_letter_code
_entity_poly.pdbx_strand_id
1 'polypeptide(L)'
;METRKIYLTGGSTYVVSLPKKWVTNAGLKRGDSVSVTMQEGSIVIEPGAVEKGHSEMEIKVSQVSSTEALERLIISYYLVGYDTIKIRLDREEHLDYKESIREILKFLIGVEIVEDTGDSVTIEILLDHERMPTIQVLKRSYMINKSMLADV
;
A
#
# COMPACT_ATOMS: atom_id res chain seq x y z
N MET A 1 -13.38 26.28 19.45
CA MET A 1 -14.28 25.11 19.35
C MET A 1 -15.56 25.56 18.68
N GLU A 2 -15.96 24.91 17.60
CA GLU A 2 -17.24 25.18 16.94
C GLU A 2 -18.10 23.92 17.02
N THR A 3 -19.33 24.05 17.51
CA THR A 3 -20.26 22.93 17.67
C THR A 3 -21.20 22.88 16.46
N ARG A 4 -21.38 21.69 15.88
CA ARG A 4 -22.32 21.46 14.79
C ARG A 4 -23.42 20.51 15.26
N LYS A 5 -24.63 20.72 14.74
CA LYS A 5 -25.74 19.79 14.93
C LYS A 5 -25.59 18.62 13.96
N ILE A 6 -25.96 17.44 14.42
CA ILE A 6 -26.21 16.28 13.56
C ILE A 6 -27.66 16.33 13.07
N TYR A 7 -27.88 15.93 11.82
CA TYR A 7 -29.20 15.82 11.21
C TYR A 7 -29.42 14.40 10.71
N LEU A 8 -30.65 13.90 10.80
CA LEU A 8 -31.02 12.60 10.24
C LEU A 8 -31.55 12.80 8.81
N THR A 9 -31.07 11.98 7.87
CA THR A 9 -31.51 11.92 6.48
C THR A 9 -31.73 10.47 6.06
N GLY A 10 -32.66 10.23 5.13
CA GLY A 10 -32.91 8.88 4.58
C GLY A 10 -33.37 7.83 5.61
N GLY A 11 -33.81 8.22 6.80
CA GLY A 11 -34.30 7.33 7.86
C GLY A 11 -33.21 6.60 8.67
N SER A 12 -31.99 6.49 8.15
CA SER A 12 -30.90 5.73 8.81
C SER A 12 -29.52 6.40 8.74
N THR A 13 -29.38 7.57 8.08
CA THR A 13 -28.09 8.22 7.89
C THR A 13 -28.02 9.54 8.65
N TYR A 14 -26.97 9.74 9.45
CA TYR A 14 -26.70 11.02 10.08
C TYR A 14 -25.73 11.85 9.25
N VAL A 15 -25.98 13.15 9.15
CA VAL A 15 -25.12 14.11 8.46
C VAL A 15 -24.71 15.26 9.37
N VAL A 16 -23.49 15.75 9.20
CA VAL A 16 -22.94 16.92 9.89
C VAL A 16 -22.29 17.84 8.86
N SER A 17 -22.46 19.16 9.02
CA SER A 17 -21.85 20.15 8.14
C SER A 17 -20.37 20.31 8.44
N LEU A 18 -19.50 20.20 7.43
CA LEU A 18 -18.07 20.47 7.57
C LEU A 18 -17.78 21.98 7.68
N PRO A 19 -16.76 22.40 8.45
CA PRO A 19 -16.38 23.81 8.55
C PRO A 19 -15.97 24.38 7.19
N LYS A 20 -16.62 25.46 6.74
CA LYS A 20 -16.34 26.09 5.44
C LYS A 20 -14.86 26.40 5.22
N LYS A 21 -14.19 26.96 6.24
CA LYS A 21 -12.74 27.26 6.19
C LYS A 21 -11.89 26.02 5.92
N TRP A 22 -12.21 24.90 6.57
CA TRP A 22 -11.50 23.64 6.37
C TRP A 22 -11.70 23.12 4.94
N VAL A 23 -12.95 23.11 4.45
CA VAL A 23 -13.28 22.68 3.08
C VAL A 23 -12.50 23.51 2.05
N THR A 24 -12.48 24.84 2.21
CA THR A 24 -11.75 25.74 1.30
C THR A 24 -10.25 25.56 1.39
N ASN A 25 -9.68 25.44 2.59
CA ASN A 25 -8.24 25.23 2.78
C ASN A 25 -7.78 23.88 2.24
N ALA A 26 -8.64 22.86 2.29
CA ALA A 26 -8.41 21.53 1.73
C ALA A 26 -8.64 21.47 0.20
N GLY A 27 -9.07 22.55 -0.45
CA GLY A 27 -9.32 22.59 -1.90
C GLY A 27 -10.55 21.80 -2.36
N LEU A 28 -11.40 21.35 -1.43
CA LEU A 28 -12.56 20.52 -1.71
C LEU A 28 -13.70 21.33 -2.36
N LYS A 29 -14.39 20.69 -3.30
CA LYS A 29 -15.53 21.20 -4.04
C LYS A 29 -16.77 20.35 -3.80
N ARG A 30 -17.92 20.87 -4.21
CA ARG A 30 -19.18 20.13 -4.15
C ARG A 30 -19.07 18.87 -5.01
N GLY A 31 -19.32 17.71 -4.42
CA GLY A 31 -19.24 16.42 -5.09
C GLY A 31 -17.95 15.65 -4.77
N ASP A 32 -16.95 16.30 -4.19
CA ASP A 32 -15.73 15.63 -3.75
C ASP A 32 -16.03 14.72 -2.55
N SER A 33 -15.35 13.56 -2.52
CA SER A 33 -15.45 12.61 -1.41
C SER A 33 -14.50 12.98 -0.28
N VAL A 34 -14.79 12.48 0.93
CA VAL A 34 -13.94 12.63 2.11
C VAL A 34 -13.76 11.26 2.78
N SER A 35 -12.59 11.02 3.35
CA SER A 35 -12.37 9.83 4.17
C SER A 35 -12.95 10.06 5.57
N VAL A 36 -13.64 9.06 6.11
CA VAL A 36 -14.27 9.12 7.42
C VAL A 36 -13.88 7.88 8.21
N THR A 37 -13.05 8.06 9.24
CA THR A 37 -12.53 6.96 10.07
C THR A 37 -13.02 7.12 11.50
N MET A 38 -13.45 6.01 12.13
CA MET A 38 -13.81 5.98 13.54
C MET A 38 -12.60 5.57 14.39
N GLN A 39 -12.24 6.38 15.38
CA GLN A 39 -11.16 6.10 16.33
C GLN A 39 -11.61 6.40 17.75
N GLU A 40 -11.71 5.38 18.61
CA GLU A 40 -11.89 5.50 20.08
C GLU A 40 -12.87 6.60 20.53
N GLY A 41 -14.09 6.60 20.00
CA GLY A 41 -15.14 7.57 20.37
C GLY A 41 -15.07 8.91 19.62
N SER A 42 -14.17 9.03 18.64
CA SER A 42 -14.06 10.16 17.72
C SER A 42 -14.26 9.74 16.27
N ILE A 43 -14.64 10.71 15.43
CA ILE A 43 -14.67 10.57 13.98
C ILE A 43 -13.61 11.52 13.42
N VAL A 44 -12.69 10.97 12.64
CA VAL A 44 -11.68 11.73 11.92
C VAL A 44 -12.14 11.87 10.47
N ILE A 45 -12.20 13.10 9.99
CA ILE A 45 -12.55 13.42 8.60
C ILE A 45 -11.33 14.03 7.94
N GLU A 46 -10.89 13.40 6.87
CA GLU A 46 -9.76 13.86 6.07
C GLU A 46 -10.29 14.25 4.69
N PRO A 47 -9.72 15.28 4.03
CA PRO A 47 -10.01 15.50 2.63
C PRO A 47 -9.82 14.17 1.92
N GLY A 48 -10.77 13.79 1.07
CA GLY A 48 -10.73 12.49 0.43
C GLY A 48 -9.33 12.32 -0.11
N ALA A 49 -8.61 11.33 0.42
CA ALA A 49 -7.50 10.81 -0.31
C ALA A 49 -8.07 10.61 -1.72
N VAL A 50 -7.43 11.23 -2.72
CA VAL A 50 -7.30 10.60 -4.03
C VAL A 50 -7.35 9.11 -3.74
N GLU A 51 -8.32 8.35 -4.28
CA GLU A 51 -8.28 6.86 -4.25
C GLU A 51 -6.82 6.50 -4.14
N LYS A 52 -6.32 5.87 -3.04
CA LYS A 52 -4.88 5.62 -2.89
C LYS A 52 -4.42 5.15 -4.26
N GLY A 53 -3.77 6.07 -5.00
CA GLY A 53 -3.81 5.95 -6.46
C GLY A 53 -2.99 4.73 -6.70
N HIS A 54 -3.60 3.66 -7.22
CA HIS A 54 -2.99 2.35 -7.30
C HIS A 54 -1.50 2.53 -7.64
N SER A 55 -0.68 2.32 -6.63
CA SER A 55 0.65 2.91 -6.60
C SER A 55 1.55 2.01 -7.42
N GLU A 56 1.80 2.46 -8.64
CA GLU A 56 2.56 1.71 -9.63
C GLU A 56 3.97 2.29 -9.76
N MET A 57 4.96 1.39 -9.84
CA MET A 57 6.34 1.74 -10.16
C MET A 57 6.82 0.93 -11.36
N GLU A 58 7.61 1.56 -12.23
CA GLU A 58 8.25 0.88 -13.35
C GLU A 58 9.77 0.80 -13.16
N ILE A 59 10.33 -0.40 -13.31
CA ILE A 59 11.76 -0.67 -13.30
C ILE A 59 12.19 -1.09 -14.71
N LYS A 60 13.22 -0.43 -15.25
CA LYS A 60 13.87 -0.87 -16.50
C LYS A 60 15.14 -1.61 -16.16
N VAL A 61 15.25 -2.87 -16.57
CA VAL A 61 16.43 -3.70 -16.29
C VAL A 61 17.71 -3.07 -16.86
N SER A 62 17.62 -2.35 -17.97
CA SER A 62 18.71 -1.55 -18.56
C SER A 62 19.35 -0.56 -17.58
N GLN A 63 18.60 -0.08 -16.59
CA GLN A 63 19.04 0.88 -15.58
C GLN A 63 19.51 0.22 -14.26
N VAL A 64 19.44 -1.11 -14.17
CA VAL A 64 19.81 -1.86 -12.97
C VAL A 64 21.16 -2.54 -13.16
N SER A 65 22.05 -2.45 -12.18
CA SER A 65 23.43 -2.94 -12.32
C SER A 65 23.58 -4.47 -12.33
N SER A 66 22.68 -5.20 -11.66
CA SER A 66 22.70 -6.66 -11.54
C SER A 66 21.34 -7.21 -11.11
N THR A 67 21.16 -8.53 -11.13
CA THR A 67 19.95 -9.20 -10.61
C THR A 67 19.74 -8.93 -9.12
N GLU A 68 20.80 -8.94 -8.30
CA GLU A 68 20.69 -8.64 -6.87
C GLU A 68 20.28 -7.19 -6.61
N ALA A 69 20.66 -6.27 -7.50
CA ALA A 69 20.18 -4.88 -7.43
C ALA A 69 18.69 -4.78 -7.78
N LEU A 70 18.19 -5.59 -8.70
CA LEU A 70 16.75 -5.68 -9.02
C LEU A 70 15.98 -6.21 -7.82
N GLU A 71 16.44 -7.31 -7.20
CA GLU A 71 15.81 -7.90 -6.02
C GLU A 71 15.70 -6.87 -4.88
N ARG A 72 16.78 -6.12 -4.61
CA ARG A 72 16.75 -5.05 -3.61
C ARG A 72 15.74 -3.95 -3.94
N LEU A 73 15.58 -3.59 -5.21
CA LEU A 73 14.56 -2.61 -5.63
C LEU A 73 13.14 -3.15 -5.42
N ILE A 74 12.88 -4.40 -5.80
CA ILE A 74 11.58 -5.06 -5.60
C ILE A 74 11.21 -5.06 -4.11
N ILE A 75 12.14 -5.48 -3.24
CA ILE A 75 11.95 -5.44 -1.78
C ILE A 75 11.70 -4.00 -1.30
N SER A 76 12.43 -3.02 -1.83
CA SER A 76 12.29 -1.62 -1.43
C SER A 76 10.90 -1.09 -1.76
N TYR A 77 10.40 -1.31 -2.97
CA TYR A 77 9.05 -0.88 -3.35
C TYR A 77 7.96 -1.63 -2.59
N TYR A 78 8.16 -2.92 -2.34
CA TYR A 78 7.28 -3.70 -1.46
C TYR A 78 7.23 -3.10 -0.04
N LEU A 79 8.36 -2.74 0.55
CA LEU A 79 8.42 -2.16 1.90
C LEU A 79 7.85 -0.73 1.98
N VAL A 80 7.93 0.03 0.89
CA VAL A 80 7.30 1.36 0.78
C VAL A 80 5.78 1.24 0.68
N GLY A 81 5.27 0.08 0.22
CA GLY A 81 3.85 -0.18 0.08
C GLY A 81 3.30 0.21 -1.29
N TYR A 82 4.09 0.01 -2.36
CA TYR A 82 3.56 0.06 -3.72
C TYR A 82 2.56 -1.08 -3.96
N ASP A 83 1.54 -0.84 -4.78
CA ASP A 83 0.53 -1.83 -5.13
C ASP A 83 0.96 -2.66 -6.35
N THR A 84 1.69 -2.05 -7.29
CA THR A 84 2.18 -2.72 -8.50
C THR A 84 3.63 -2.35 -8.82
N ILE A 85 4.41 -3.35 -9.23
CA ILE A 85 5.77 -3.20 -9.74
C ILE A 85 5.83 -3.78 -11.14
N LYS A 86 6.01 -2.93 -12.15
CA LYS A 86 6.21 -3.33 -13.54
C LYS A 86 7.69 -3.34 -13.89
N ILE A 87 8.19 -4.45 -14.41
CA ILE A 87 9.60 -4.63 -14.74
C ILE A 87 9.72 -4.81 -16.26
N ARG A 88 10.36 -3.88 -16.95
CA ARG A 88 10.72 -4.03 -18.37
C ARG A 88 12.06 -4.75 -18.51
N LEU A 89 12.05 -5.80 -19.30
CA LEU A 89 13.19 -6.66 -19.61
C LEU A 89 13.89 -6.20 -20.88
N ASP A 90 14.42 -4.98 -20.87
CA ASP A 90 15.06 -4.30 -22.00
C ASP A 90 16.56 -4.60 -22.15
N ARG A 91 16.99 -5.81 -21.75
CA ARG A 91 18.35 -6.36 -21.93
C ARG A 91 18.30 -7.74 -22.60
N GLU A 92 19.38 -8.10 -23.29
CA GLU A 92 19.50 -9.43 -23.90
C GLU A 92 19.46 -10.56 -22.85
N GLU A 93 20.05 -10.35 -21.67
CA GLU A 93 20.12 -11.30 -20.55
C GLU A 93 18.81 -11.38 -19.72
N HIS A 94 17.64 -11.19 -20.36
CA HIS A 94 16.34 -11.08 -19.67
C HIS A 94 15.91 -12.34 -18.89
N LEU A 95 16.42 -13.53 -19.24
CA LEU A 95 16.08 -14.79 -18.56
C LEU A 95 16.59 -14.82 -17.12
N ASP A 96 17.83 -14.38 -16.87
CA ASP A 96 18.44 -14.37 -15.54
C ASP A 96 17.67 -13.43 -14.59
N TYR A 97 17.21 -12.30 -15.12
CA TYR A 97 16.35 -11.37 -14.38
C TYR A 97 14.98 -11.97 -14.08
N LYS A 98 14.36 -12.71 -15.01
CA LYS A 98 13.10 -13.41 -14.74
C LYS A 98 13.24 -14.47 -13.66
N GLU A 99 14.32 -15.24 -13.67
CA GLU A 99 14.59 -16.23 -12.63
C GLU A 99 14.77 -15.55 -11.26
N SER A 100 15.60 -14.50 -11.21
CA SER A 100 15.82 -13.71 -10.00
C SER A 100 14.51 -13.11 -9.45
N ILE A 101 13.64 -12.56 -10.30
CA ILE A 101 12.30 -12.10 -9.90
C ILE A 101 11.51 -13.23 -9.23
N ARG A 102 11.43 -14.42 -9.86
CA ARG A 102 10.66 -15.53 -9.29
C ARG A 102 11.24 -16.03 -7.97
N GLU A 103 12.56 -16.05 -7.81
CA GLU A 103 13.20 -16.45 -6.56
C GLU A 103 12.92 -15.46 -5.44
N ILE A 104 13.03 -14.14 -5.68
CA ILE A 104 12.80 -13.17 -4.62
C ILE A 104 11.34 -13.11 -4.16
N LEU A 105 10.38 -13.28 -5.07
CA LEU A 105 8.95 -13.26 -4.74
C LEU A 105 8.55 -14.39 -3.78
N LYS A 106 9.27 -15.51 -3.74
CA LYS A 106 9.02 -16.60 -2.76
C LYS A 106 9.22 -16.14 -1.30
N PHE A 107 9.96 -15.06 -1.08
CA PHE A 107 10.21 -14.50 0.24
C PHE A 107 9.26 -13.36 0.63
N LEU A 108 8.41 -12.91 -0.29
CA LEU A 108 7.43 -11.84 -0.07
C LEU A 108 6.03 -12.45 0.10
N ILE A 109 5.22 -11.84 0.95
CA ILE A 109 3.86 -12.33 1.25
C ILE A 109 2.88 -11.53 0.38
N GLY A 110 1.82 -12.17 -0.10
CA GLY A 110 0.74 -11.48 -0.81
C GLY A 110 1.21 -10.78 -2.09
N VAL A 111 2.22 -11.33 -2.76
CA VAL A 111 2.67 -10.87 -4.08
C VAL A 111 2.30 -11.90 -5.12
N GLU A 112 1.84 -11.45 -6.28
CA GLU A 112 1.54 -12.33 -7.42
C GLU A 112 2.07 -11.72 -8.72
N ILE A 113 2.55 -12.57 -9.63
CA ILE A 113 2.85 -12.15 -11.00
C ILE A 113 1.54 -12.19 -11.79
N VAL A 114 1.04 -11.03 -12.20
CA VAL A 114 -0.21 -10.91 -12.96
C VAL A 114 0.02 -10.84 -14.48
N GLU A 115 1.24 -10.51 -14.90
CA GLU A 115 1.65 -10.51 -16.30
C GLU A 115 3.11 -10.97 -16.42
N ASP A 116 3.37 -11.91 -17.34
CA ASP A 116 4.72 -12.41 -17.69
C ASP A 116 4.79 -12.54 -19.22
N THR A 117 5.30 -11.51 -19.89
CA THR A 117 5.50 -11.46 -21.35
C THR A 117 6.98 -11.58 -21.68
N GLY A 118 7.34 -11.64 -22.98
CA GLY A 118 8.74 -11.68 -23.38
C GLY A 118 9.56 -10.48 -22.90
N ASP A 119 8.93 -9.31 -22.81
CA ASP A 119 9.56 -8.01 -22.58
C ASP A 119 9.17 -7.35 -21.25
N SER A 120 8.20 -7.88 -20.51
CA SER A 120 7.83 -7.37 -19.19
C SER A 120 7.34 -8.43 -18.21
N VAL A 121 7.48 -8.12 -16.93
CA VAL A 121 6.87 -8.83 -15.81
C VAL A 121 6.16 -7.81 -14.94
N THR A 122 4.89 -8.05 -14.60
CA THR A 122 4.11 -7.18 -13.71
C THR A 122 3.75 -7.95 -12.45
N ILE A 123 4.10 -7.36 -11.30
CA ILE A 123 3.88 -7.91 -9.96
C ILE A 123 2.81 -7.07 -9.27
N GLU A 124 1.76 -7.68 -8.75
CA GLU A 124 0.79 -7.05 -7.85
C GLU A 124 1.05 -7.46 -6.40
N ILE A 125 0.92 -6.49 -5.50
CA ILE A 125 1.05 -6.65 -4.05
C ILE A 125 -0.36 -6.55 -3.46
N LEU A 126 -0.97 -7.69 -3.19
CA LEU A 126 -2.35 -7.85 -2.72
C LEU A 126 -2.49 -7.72 -1.20
N LEU A 127 -1.43 -7.30 -0.51
CA LEU A 127 -1.43 -7.11 0.94
C LEU A 127 -2.07 -5.78 1.31
N ASP A 128 -3.22 -5.88 1.99
CA ASP A 128 -3.81 -4.74 2.68
C ASP A 128 -2.95 -4.36 3.90
N HIS A 129 -2.06 -3.39 3.70
CA HIS A 129 -1.14 -2.87 4.70
C HIS A 129 -1.86 -2.28 5.93
N GLU A 130 -3.17 -1.99 5.84
CA GLU A 130 -3.98 -1.52 6.98
C GLU A 130 -4.42 -2.68 7.90
N ARG A 131 -4.51 -3.92 7.38
CA ARG A 131 -4.90 -5.10 8.17
C ARG A 131 -3.73 -5.72 8.93
N MET A 132 -2.49 -5.54 8.47
CA MET A 132 -1.28 -6.08 9.11
C MET A 132 -0.13 -5.06 9.09
N PRO A 133 -0.09 -4.11 10.04
CA PRO A 133 1.02 -3.18 10.15
C PRO A 133 2.34 -3.93 10.40
N THR A 134 3.40 -3.63 9.63
CA THR A 134 4.72 -4.29 9.70
C THR A 134 5.26 -4.40 11.13
N ILE A 135 5.06 -3.36 11.94
CA ILE A 135 5.50 -3.34 13.35
C ILE A 135 4.79 -4.39 14.20
N GLN A 136 3.52 -4.73 13.90
CA GLN A 136 2.78 -5.77 14.61
C GLN A 136 3.26 -7.16 14.21
N VAL A 137 3.60 -7.37 12.94
CA VAL A 137 4.18 -8.63 12.46
C VAL A 137 5.54 -8.87 13.13
N LEU A 138 6.43 -7.87 13.13
CA LEU A 138 7.73 -7.94 13.81
C LEU A 138 7.57 -8.21 15.31
N LYS A 139 6.63 -7.54 15.98
CA LYS A 139 6.34 -7.79 17.40
C LYS A 139 5.87 -9.22 17.65
N ARG A 140 4.97 -9.76 16.82
CA ARG A 140 4.53 -11.16 16.95
C ARG A 140 5.67 -12.14 16.74
N SER A 141 6.47 -11.97 15.69
CA SER A 141 7.65 -12.80 15.45
C SER A 141 8.64 -12.75 16.62
N TYR A 142 8.92 -11.56 17.15
CA TYR A 142 9.75 -11.40 18.35
C TYR A 142 9.16 -12.15 19.55
N MET A 143 7.85 -12.02 19.81
CA MET A 143 7.18 -12.69 20.94
C MET A 143 7.21 -14.22 20.82
N ILE A 144 7.01 -14.77 19.62
CA ILE A 144 7.07 -16.21 19.37
C ILE A 144 8.49 -16.72 19.63
N ASN A 145 9.51 -16.09 19.04
CA ASN A 145 10.90 -16.47 19.26
C ASN A 145 11.30 -16.35 20.72
N LYS A 146 10.88 -15.28 21.41
CA LYS A 146 11.12 -15.08 22.84
C LYS A 146 10.47 -16.16 23.69
N SER A 147 9.24 -16.57 23.37
CA SER A 147 8.55 -17.67 24.06
C SER A 147 9.32 -18.98 23.87
N MET A 148 9.73 -19.29 22.63
CA MET A 148 10.51 -20.50 22.34
C MET A 148 11.86 -20.53 23.07
N LEU A 149 12.51 -19.38 23.25
CA LEU A 149 13.75 -19.25 24.03
C LEU A 149 13.54 -19.39 25.54
N ALA A 150 12.35 -19.09 26.05
CA ALA A 150 12.02 -19.19 27.47
C ALA A 150 11.50 -20.57 27.88
N ASP A 151 11.10 -21.41 26.91
CA ASP A 151 10.67 -22.80 27.11
C ASP A 151 11.85 -23.81 27.13
N VAL A 152 13.10 -23.34 27.09
CA VAL A 152 14.34 -24.14 27.19
C VAL A 152 14.97 -24.00 28.58
#